data_AF-A0A9X2ESF1-F1
#
_entry.id   AF-A0A9X2ESF1-F1
#
_cell.length_a   1.000
_cell.length_b   1.000
_cell.length_c   1.000
_cell.angle_alpha   90.00
_cell.angle_beta   90.00
_cell.angle_gamma   90.00
#
_symmetry.space_group_name_H-M   'P 1'
#
loop_
_entity.id
_entity.type
_entity.pdbx_description
1 polymer ?
#
loop_
_entity_poly.entity_id
_entity_poly.type
_entity_poly.pdbx_seq_one_letter_code
_entity_poly.pdbx_strand_id
1 'polypeptide(L)'
;MSFITDNKDLIVITLGVIGFLMAMRTFSFNLQQRKIENTFKILDFMRKHIGNDQIETFIEAFHANNPLGVSELEFHYPDGRKEHLDNFFSEGGSGNGDIHNIIEIFNLVSINLSKNELKEELIWYEYGQIMTKCYQWTCYLETKGPGHQYYKEVLERSKDSGWLEKIKLKKEIAEVLANITHTSSKSINRVAGSF
;
A
#
# COMPACT_ATOMS: atom_id res chain seq x y z
N MET A 1 -31.01 -22.06 -51.07
CA MET A 1 -31.77 -21.07 -50.28
C MET A 1 -32.59 -21.69 -49.14
N SER A 2 -32.59 -23.02 -48.93
CA SER A 2 -33.33 -23.66 -47.81
C SER A 2 -32.54 -23.76 -46.51
N PHE A 3 -31.22 -24.01 -46.57
CA PHE A 3 -30.39 -24.20 -45.37
C PHE A 3 -30.35 -23.00 -44.40
N ILE A 4 -30.48 -21.78 -44.92
CA ILE A 4 -30.49 -20.54 -44.11
C ILE A 4 -31.85 -20.36 -43.42
N THR A 5 -32.94 -20.71 -44.10
CA THR A 5 -34.31 -20.61 -43.56
C THR A 5 -34.56 -21.68 -42.50
N ASP A 6 -34.06 -22.90 -42.71
CA ASP A 6 -34.26 -24.02 -41.79
C ASP A 6 -33.41 -23.91 -40.51
N ASN A 7 -32.27 -23.19 -40.57
CA ASN A 7 -31.36 -23.00 -39.42
C ASN A 7 -31.31 -21.55 -38.91
N LYS A 8 -32.27 -20.70 -39.31
CA LYS A 8 -32.29 -19.27 -38.98
C LYS A 8 -32.23 -19.04 -37.47
N ASP A 9 -33.01 -19.80 -36.71
CA ASP A 9 -33.08 -19.66 -35.25
C ASP A 9 -31.76 -20.06 -34.59
N LEU A 10 -31.11 -21.11 -35.08
CA LEU A 10 -29.79 -21.53 -34.60
C LEU A 10 -28.71 -20.47 -34.88
N ILE A 11 -28.76 -19.83 -36.05
CA ILE A 11 -27.83 -18.74 -36.42
C ILE A 11 -28.04 -17.52 -35.50
N VAL A 12 -29.30 -17.12 -35.27
CA VAL A 12 -29.64 -15.99 -34.39
C VAL A 12 -29.21 -16.25 -32.95
N ILE A 13 -29.46 -17.45 -32.42
CA ILE A 13 -29.03 -17.84 -31.08
C ILE A 13 -27.50 -17.79 -30.97
N THR A 14 -26.79 -18.33 -31.97
CA THR A 14 -25.32 -18.34 -31.96
C THR A 14 -24.74 -16.92 -31.98
N LEU A 15 -25.28 -16.03 -32.81
CA LEU A 15 -24.89 -14.61 -32.84
C LEU A 15 -25.22 -13.91 -31.52
N GLY A 16 -26.37 -14.21 -30.92
CA GLY A 16 -26.77 -13.68 -29.61
C GLY A 16 -25.79 -14.09 -28.49
N VAL A 17 -25.37 -15.35 -28.46
CA VAL A 17 -24.39 -15.86 -27.48
C VAL A 17 -23.03 -15.19 -27.67
N ILE A 18 -22.56 -15.03 -28.91
CA ILE A 18 -21.30 -14.34 -29.20
C ILE A 18 -21.37 -12.87 -28.75
N GLY A 19 -22.47 -12.18 -29.06
CA GLY A 19 -22.69 -10.79 -28.64
C GLY A 19 -22.73 -10.64 -27.12
N PHE A 20 -23.40 -11.57 -26.43
CA PHE A 20 -23.44 -11.59 -24.96
C PHE A 20 -22.04 -11.83 -24.35
N LEU A 21 -21.27 -12.77 -24.87
CA LEU A 21 -19.90 -13.03 -24.41
C LEU A 21 -18.98 -11.82 -24.63
N MET A 22 -19.09 -11.15 -25.77
CA MET A 22 -18.36 -9.90 -26.03
C MET A 22 -18.77 -8.80 -25.04
N ALA A 23 -20.07 -8.58 -24.82
CA ALA A 23 -20.57 -7.58 -23.89
C ALA A 23 -20.08 -7.82 -22.45
N MET A 24 -20.09 -9.08 -21.99
CA MET A 24 -19.57 -9.47 -20.67
C MET A 24 -18.07 -9.19 -20.53
N ARG A 25 -17.27 -9.47 -21.58
CA ARG A 25 -15.85 -9.14 -21.59
C ARG A 25 -15.61 -7.63 -21.56
N THR A 26 -16.32 -6.88 -22.39
CA THR A 26 -16.22 -5.41 -22.43
C THR A 26 -16.63 -4.80 -21.09
N PHE A 27 -17.69 -5.31 -20.45
CA PHE A 27 -18.11 -4.85 -19.13
C PHE A 27 -17.02 -5.07 -18.07
N SER A 28 -16.43 -6.26 -18.04
CA SER A 28 -15.31 -6.58 -17.13
C SER A 28 -14.10 -5.67 -17.39
N PHE A 29 -13.76 -5.45 -18.66
CA PHE A 29 -12.66 -4.55 -19.04
C PHE A 29 -12.94 -3.10 -18.60
N ASN A 30 -14.16 -2.60 -18.79
CA ASN A 30 -14.57 -1.26 -18.37
C ASN A 30 -14.52 -1.08 -16.85
N LEU A 31 -14.77 -2.14 -16.06
CA LEU A 31 -14.58 -2.08 -14.61
C LEU A 31 -13.10 -1.98 -14.24
N GLN A 32 -12.24 -2.76 -14.88
CA GLN A 32 -10.79 -2.69 -14.66
C GLN A 32 -10.21 -1.34 -15.05
N GLN A 33 -10.67 -0.78 -16.18
CA GLN A 33 -10.24 0.54 -16.65
C GLN A 33 -10.65 1.64 -15.67
N ARG A 34 -11.92 1.64 -15.20
CA ARG A 34 -12.38 2.59 -14.17
C ARG A 34 -11.55 2.51 -12.90
N LYS A 35 -11.21 1.30 -12.46
CA LYS A 35 -10.35 1.07 -11.30
C LYS A 35 -8.96 1.69 -11.48
N ILE A 36 -8.36 1.54 -12.67
CA ILE A 36 -7.07 2.15 -13.01
C ILE A 36 -7.16 3.68 -13.05
N GLU A 37 -8.18 4.24 -13.70
CA GLU A 37 -8.39 5.70 -13.78
C GLU A 37 -8.58 6.33 -12.39
N ASN A 38 -9.38 5.69 -11.53
CA ASN A 38 -9.56 6.13 -10.15
C ASN A 38 -8.25 6.07 -9.35
N THR A 39 -7.44 5.04 -9.58
CA THR A 39 -6.12 4.91 -8.94
C THR A 39 -5.20 6.05 -9.32
N PHE A 40 -5.11 6.40 -10.60
CA PHE A 40 -4.28 7.53 -11.03
C PHE A 40 -4.79 8.87 -10.48
N LYS A 41 -6.11 9.09 -10.42
CA LYS A 41 -6.68 10.29 -9.79
C LYS A 41 -6.30 10.38 -8.31
N ILE A 42 -6.30 9.26 -7.59
CA ILE A 42 -5.90 9.21 -6.18
C ILE A 42 -4.38 9.38 -6.01
N LEU A 43 -3.56 8.79 -6.89
CA LEU A 43 -2.12 9.05 -6.89
C LEU A 43 -1.82 10.52 -7.13
N ASP A 44 -2.48 11.14 -8.12
CA ASP A 44 -2.30 12.57 -8.40
C ASP A 44 -2.80 13.45 -7.25
N PHE A 45 -3.86 13.04 -6.56
CA PHE A 45 -4.29 13.68 -5.32
C PHE A 45 -3.21 13.58 -4.24
N MET A 46 -2.69 12.38 -3.97
CA MET A 46 -1.63 12.18 -2.97
C MET A 46 -0.37 12.97 -3.31
N ARG A 47 0.08 12.98 -4.57
CA ARG A 47 1.25 13.77 -5.01
C ARG A 47 1.09 15.27 -4.83
N LYS A 48 -0.14 15.79 -4.96
CA LYS A 48 -0.44 17.21 -4.78
C LYS A 48 -0.52 17.61 -3.31
N HIS A 49 -0.90 16.68 -2.44
CA HIS A 49 -1.16 16.96 -1.04
C HIS A 49 -0.04 16.49 -0.09
N ILE A 50 0.76 15.50 -0.51
CA ILE A 50 1.99 15.08 0.16
C ILE A 50 3.14 15.84 -0.51
N GLY A 51 3.52 16.97 0.09
CA GLY A 51 4.60 17.81 -0.39
C GLY A 51 5.98 17.17 -0.23
N ASN A 52 6.96 17.64 -0.99
CA ASN A 52 8.35 17.16 -0.87
C ASN A 52 8.90 17.38 0.55
N ASP A 53 8.62 18.54 1.15
CA ASP A 53 9.05 18.86 2.52
C ASP A 53 8.54 17.81 3.52
N GLN A 54 7.30 17.35 3.37
CA GLN A 54 6.71 16.33 4.25
C GLN A 54 7.36 14.96 4.06
N ILE A 55 7.72 14.63 2.82
CA ILE A 55 8.47 13.41 2.50
C ILE A 55 9.87 13.49 3.10
N GLU A 56 10.55 14.63 3.02
CA GLU A 56 11.87 14.84 3.62
C GLU A 56 11.82 14.71 5.15
N THR A 57 10.84 15.34 5.80
CA THR A 57 10.61 15.18 7.25
C THR A 57 10.34 13.71 7.62
N PHE A 58 9.53 13.01 6.82
CA PHE A 58 9.31 11.58 7.02
C PHE A 58 10.61 10.78 6.88
N ILE A 59 11.43 11.04 5.87
CA ILE A 59 12.70 10.35 5.65
C ILE A 59 13.64 10.57 6.83
N GLU A 60 13.76 11.81 7.32
CA GLU A 60 14.58 12.14 8.48
C GLU A 60 14.12 11.37 9.72
N ALA A 61 12.82 11.39 10.03
CA ALA A 61 12.23 10.65 11.13
C ALA A 61 12.40 9.13 10.98
N PHE A 62 12.23 8.61 9.76
CA PHE A 62 12.40 7.20 9.45
C PHE A 62 13.84 6.73 9.68
N HIS A 63 14.84 7.52 9.28
CA HIS A 63 16.24 7.21 9.57
C HIS A 63 16.56 7.32 11.06
N ALA A 64 15.99 8.32 11.75
CA ALA A 64 16.15 8.50 13.18
C ALA A 64 15.54 7.36 14.02
N ASN A 65 14.51 6.68 13.53
CA ASN A 65 13.81 5.57 14.21
C ASN A 65 14.32 4.16 13.86
N ASN A 66 15.22 4.00 12.86
CA ASN A 66 15.86 2.72 12.55
C ASN A 66 17.40 2.65 12.77
N PRO A 67 18.05 3.35 13.72
CA PRO A 67 19.45 3.10 14.02
C PRO A 67 19.64 1.72 14.66
N LEU A 68 20.68 0.99 14.22
CA LEU A 68 21.03 -0.33 14.75
C LEU A 68 21.26 -0.24 16.28
N GLY A 69 20.46 -0.99 17.05
CA GLY A 69 20.60 -1.08 18.51
C GLY A 69 19.82 -0.04 19.32
N VAL A 70 18.89 0.70 18.70
CA VAL A 70 18.02 1.68 19.37
C VAL A 70 16.61 1.11 19.57
N SER A 71 15.92 1.56 20.62
CA SER A 71 14.52 1.21 20.89
C SER A 71 13.63 1.63 19.73
N GLU A 72 12.73 0.74 19.27
CA GLU A 72 11.79 0.99 18.15
C GLU A 72 10.88 2.22 18.36
N LEU A 73 10.89 2.79 19.56
CA LEU A 73 10.03 3.89 20.01
C LEU A 73 10.79 5.20 20.24
N GLU A 74 12.10 5.24 19.97
CA GLU A 74 12.91 6.44 20.09
C GLU A 74 13.43 6.87 18.72
N PHE A 75 13.49 8.18 18.52
CA PHE A 75 14.04 8.86 17.36
C PHE A 75 15.36 9.50 17.77
N HIS A 76 16.45 9.07 17.14
CA HIS A 76 17.79 9.60 17.38
C HIS A 76 18.24 10.42 16.17
N TYR A 77 18.15 11.73 16.29
CA TYR A 77 18.51 12.65 15.22
C TYR A 77 20.04 12.88 15.15
N PRO A 78 20.58 13.26 13.98
CA PRO A 78 22.01 13.50 13.82
C PRO A 78 22.58 14.64 14.69
N ASP A 79 21.73 15.58 15.11
CA ASP A 79 22.06 16.70 16.00
C ASP A 79 22.19 16.29 17.49
N GLY A 80 21.96 15.01 17.81
CA GLY A 80 21.98 14.47 19.17
C GLY A 80 20.64 14.60 19.89
N ARG A 81 19.60 15.18 19.27
CA ARG A 81 18.24 15.22 19.80
C ARG A 81 17.68 13.80 19.85
N LYS A 82 17.04 13.49 20.98
CA LYS A 82 16.30 12.25 21.18
C LYS A 82 14.85 12.58 21.47
N GLU A 83 13.95 11.87 20.81
CA GLU A 83 12.52 12.05 20.97
C GLU A 83 11.84 10.70 21.07
N HIS A 84 10.98 10.51 22.08
CA HIS A 84 10.16 9.30 22.18
C HIS A 84 8.94 9.43 21.25
N LEU A 85 8.43 8.31 20.75
CA LEU A 85 7.28 8.26 19.83
C LEU A 85 6.04 8.96 20.37
N ASP A 86 5.80 8.92 21.67
CA ASP A 86 4.70 9.64 22.31
C ASP A 86 4.87 11.16 22.20
N ASN A 87 6.10 11.66 22.37
CA ASN A 87 6.41 13.09 22.25
C ASN A 87 6.42 13.53 20.79
N PHE A 88 6.85 12.65 19.89
CA PHE A 88 6.92 12.91 18.45
C PHE A 88 5.57 13.29 17.84
N PHE A 89 4.48 12.67 18.31
CA PHE A 89 3.10 13.01 17.89
C PHE A 89 2.37 13.94 18.87
N SER A 90 3.03 14.43 19.92
CA SER A 90 2.45 15.39 20.85
C SER A 90 2.39 16.81 20.26
N GLU A 91 1.62 17.70 20.89
CA GLU A 91 1.58 19.11 20.51
C GLU A 91 2.99 19.74 20.61
N GLY A 92 3.59 20.01 19.45
CA GLY A 92 4.93 20.59 19.33
C GLY A 92 6.06 19.59 19.06
N GLY A 93 5.73 18.29 18.97
CA GLY A 93 6.67 17.23 18.57
C GLY A 93 7.06 17.30 17.09
N SER A 94 8.20 16.69 16.74
CA SER A 94 8.75 16.77 15.38
C SER A 94 7.88 16.09 14.31
N GLY A 95 7.00 15.18 14.72
CA GLY A 95 6.04 14.50 13.84
C GLY A 95 4.69 15.20 13.73
N ASN A 96 4.43 16.19 14.59
CA ASN A 96 3.19 16.96 14.56
C ASN A 96 3.25 17.99 13.44
N GLY A 97 2.24 17.98 12.56
CA GLY A 97 2.23 18.77 11.33
C GLY A 97 2.41 17.90 10.08
N ASP A 98 3.64 17.74 9.59
CA ASP A 98 3.87 17.15 8.26
C ASP A 98 3.58 15.65 8.17
N ILE A 99 4.11 14.85 9.11
CA ILE A 99 3.84 13.41 9.16
C ILE A 99 2.38 13.15 9.56
N HIS A 100 1.84 14.00 10.43
CA HIS A 100 0.42 14.00 10.75
C HIS A 100 -0.47 14.23 9.52
N ASN A 101 -0.16 15.23 8.68
CA ASN A 101 -0.86 15.49 7.42
C ASN A 101 -0.77 14.30 6.45
N ILE A 102 0.39 13.65 6.35
CA ILE A 102 0.56 12.42 5.57
C ILE A 102 -0.41 11.33 6.06
N ILE A 103 -0.52 11.14 7.38
CA ILE A 103 -1.43 10.15 7.97
C ILE A 103 -2.89 10.47 7.63
N GLU A 104 -3.30 11.73 7.71
CA GLU A 104 -4.67 12.15 7.35
C GLU A 104 -4.97 11.89 5.86
N ILE A 105 -4.01 12.16 4.97
CA ILE A 105 -4.16 11.87 3.54
C ILE A 105 -4.33 10.35 3.32
N PHE A 106 -3.53 9.53 4.01
CA PHE A 106 -3.68 8.08 3.93
C PHE A 106 -5.02 7.59 4.51
N ASN A 107 -5.51 8.21 5.59
CA ASN A 107 -6.83 7.92 6.14
C ASN A 107 -7.94 8.19 5.10
N LEU A 108 -7.88 9.33 4.40
CA LEU A 108 -8.83 9.65 3.33
C LEU A 108 -8.78 8.63 2.18
N VAL A 109 -7.58 8.23 1.76
CA VAL A 109 -7.39 7.26 0.67
C VAL A 109 -7.81 5.85 1.08
N SER A 110 -7.68 5.49 2.36
CA SER A 110 -8.05 4.18 2.90
C SER A 110 -9.52 3.82 2.64
N ILE A 111 -10.41 4.81 2.58
CA ILE A 111 -11.84 4.61 2.28
C ILE A 111 -12.00 4.00 0.87
N ASN A 112 -11.31 4.55 -0.12
CA ASN A 112 -11.38 4.07 -1.51
C ASN A 112 -10.67 2.71 -1.68
N LEU A 113 -9.61 2.47 -0.89
CA LEU A 113 -8.96 1.16 -0.82
C LEU A 113 -9.92 0.09 -0.26
N SER A 114 -10.64 0.39 0.82
CA SER A 114 -11.60 -0.54 1.45
C SER A 114 -12.74 -0.97 0.52
N LYS A 115 -13.16 -0.07 -0.38
CA LYS A 115 -14.21 -0.34 -1.37
C LYS A 115 -13.73 -1.11 -2.59
N ASN A 116 -12.46 -1.51 -2.65
CA ASN A 116 -11.85 -2.19 -3.79
C ASN A 116 -11.91 -1.38 -5.10
N GLU A 117 -12.02 -0.06 -4.99
CA GLU A 117 -12.16 0.89 -6.11
C GLU A 117 -10.81 1.29 -6.72
N LEU A 118 -9.70 0.91 -6.09
CA LEU A 118 -8.33 1.26 -6.47
C LEU A 118 -7.45 0.04 -6.68
N LYS A 119 -6.52 0.12 -7.63
CA LYS A 119 -5.42 -0.83 -7.83
C LYS A 119 -4.38 -0.62 -6.73
N GLU A 120 -4.56 -1.37 -5.64
CA GLU A 120 -3.70 -1.35 -4.46
C GLU A 120 -2.22 -1.50 -4.80
N GLU A 121 -1.86 -2.26 -5.84
CA GLU A 121 -0.46 -2.47 -6.22
C GLU A 121 0.25 -1.19 -6.64
N LEU A 122 -0.46 -0.27 -7.31
CA LEU A 122 0.11 1.00 -7.75
C LEU A 122 0.28 1.97 -6.59
N ILE A 123 -0.72 2.03 -5.69
CA ILE A 123 -0.62 2.82 -4.45
C ILE A 123 0.56 2.34 -3.60
N TRP A 124 0.70 1.02 -3.48
CA TRP A 124 1.78 0.39 -2.73
C TRP A 124 3.16 0.67 -3.30
N TYR A 125 3.30 0.63 -4.63
CA TYR A 125 4.56 0.90 -5.30
C TYR A 125 5.13 2.28 -4.94
N GLU A 126 4.26 3.28 -4.79
CA GLU A 126 4.68 4.67 -4.57
C GLU A 126 4.75 5.04 -3.08
N TYR A 127 3.75 4.66 -2.28
CA TYR A 127 3.62 5.13 -0.89
C TYR A 127 3.71 4.01 0.16
N GLY A 128 3.88 2.75 -0.25
CA GLY A 128 3.76 1.60 0.65
C GLY A 128 4.70 1.63 1.86
N GLN A 129 5.94 2.11 1.70
CA GLN A 129 6.89 2.22 2.81
C GLN A 129 6.45 3.26 3.85
N ILE A 130 6.05 4.44 3.39
CA ILE A 130 5.58 5.54 4.23
C ILE A 130 4.32 5.12 4.98
N MET A 131 3.33 4.60 4.24
CA MET A 131 2.07 4.10 4.81
C MET A 131 2.30 3.04 5.89
N THR A 132 3.23 2.10 5.66
CA THR A 132 3.52 1.03 6.61
C THR A 132 4.08 1.57 7.92
N LYS A 133 5.03 2.49 7.85
CA LYS A 133 5.70 3.04 9.04
C LYS A 133 4.78 3.97 9.82
N CYS A 134 4.04 4.84 9.13
CA CYS A 134 2.98 5.64 9.72
C CYS A 134 1.98 4.77 10.50
N TYR A 135 1.54 3.65 9.93
CA TYR A 135 0.66 2.71 10.64
C TYR A 135 1.32 2.05 11.85
N GLN A 136 2.58 1.64 11.76
CA GLN A 136 3.29 1.04 12.90
C GLN A 136 3.33 2.02 14.08
N TRP A 137 3.68 3.27 13.80
CA TRP A 137 3.73 4.34 14.79
C TRP A 137 2.35 4.63 15.40
N THR A 138 1.31 4.82 14.60
CA THR A 138 -0.04 5.12 15.12
C THR A 138 -0.67 3.93 15.84
N CYS A 139 -0.43 2.70 15.38
CA CYS A 139 -0.87 1.49 16.06
C CYS A 139 -0.26 1.35 17.46
N TYR A 140 1.03 1.70 17.62
CA TYR A 140 1.66 1.72 18.93
C TYR A 140 0.96 2.72 19.86
N LEU A 141 0.72 3.95 19.40
CA LEU A 141 0.09 5.00 20.21
C LEU A 141 -1.30 4.62 20.70
N GLU A 142 -2.09 3.94 19.85
CA GLU A 142 -3.44 3.47 20.18
C GLU A 142 -3.46 2.28 21.14
N THR A 143 -2.51 1.35 21.01
CA THR A 143 -2.55 0.06 21.72
C THR A 143 -1.68 -0.01 22.96
N LYS A 144 -0.59 0.76 23.01
CA LYS A 144 0.45 0.69 24.04
C LYS A 144 0.88 2.06 24.56
N GLY A 145 0.62 3.14 23.82
CA GLY A 145 0.86 4.51 24.26
C GLY A 145 -0.17 4.99 25.30
N PRO A 146 -0.10 6.26 25.73
CA PRO A 146 -0.95 6.84 26.78
C PRO A 146 -2.46 6.92 26.46
N GLY A 147 -2.93 6.28 25.37
CA GLY A 147 -4.35 6.21 25.03
C GLY A 147 -4.86 7.42 24.26
N HIS A 148 -4.07 7.95 23.33
CA HIS A 148 -4.57 8.95 22.38
C HIS A 148 -5.58 8.26 21.44
N GLN A 149 -6.89 8.42 21.65
CA GLN A 149 -7.97 7.89 20.80
C GLN A 149 -7.99 8.49 19.37
N TYR A 150 -6.95 9.20 18.97
CA TYR A 150 -6.93 10.06 17.80
C TYR A 150 -6.88 9.25 16.49
N TYR A 151 -6.13 8.16 16.46
CA TYR A 151 -5.90 7.30 15.30
C TYR A 151 -6.79 6.05 15.27
N LYS A 152 -7.69 5.88 16.25
CA LYS A 152 -8.56 4.70 16.35
C LYS A 152 -9.37 4.46 15.07
N GLU A 153 -9.96 5.51 14.51
CA GLU A 153 -10.71 5.42 13.25
C GLU A 153 -9.82 5.03 12.07
N VAL A 154 -8.60 5.56 12.00
CA VAL A 154 -7.60 5.23 10.98
C VAL A 154 -7.24 3.74 11.08
N LEU A 155 -7.06 3.25 12.31
CA LEU A 155 -6.68 1.87 12.59
C LEU A 155 -7.80 0.89 12.25
N GLU A 156 -9.05 1.18 12.60
CA GLU A 156 -10.20 0.35 12.27
C GLU A 156 -10.39 0.23 10.75
N ARG A 157 -10.29 1.34 10.01
CA ARG A 157 -10.41 1.33 8.53
C ARG A 157 -9.26 0.59 7.84
N SER A 158 -8.05 0.64 8.38
CA SER A 158 -6.90 -0.11 7.86
C SER A 158 -7.05 -1.63 8.03
N LYS A 159 -7.77 -2.08 9.07
CA LYS A 159 -8.08 -3.50 9.30
C LYS A 159 -9.15 -4.00 8.33
N ASP A 160 -10.22 -3.23 8.14
CA ASP A 160 -11.34 -3.60 7.25
C ASP A 160 -10.95 -3.62 5.77
N SER A 161 -9.99 -2.79 5.36
CA SER A 161 -9.46 -2.79 3.99
C SER A 161 -8.57 -4.00 3.67
N GLY A 162 -8.31 -4.90 4.62
CA GLY A 162 -7.41 -6.04 4.43
C GLY A 162 -5.97 -5.64 4.10
N TRP A 163 -5.61 -4.36 4.34
CA TRP A 163 -4.31 -3.81 4.00
C TRP A 163 -3.22 -4.57 4.74
N LEU A 164 -3.46 -4.96 6.00
CA LEU A 164 -2.40 -5.44 6.91
C LEU A 164 -2.01 -6.87 6.64
N GLU A 165 -2.99 -7.70 6.31
CA GLU A 165 -2.76 -9.08 5.90
C GLU A 165 -1.98 -9.13 4.59
N LYS A 166 -2.30 -8.26 3.63
CA LYS A 166 -1.55 -8.15 2.37
C LYS A 166 -0.14 -7.59 2.56
N ILE A 167 0.07 -6.64 3.49
CA ILE A 167 1.39 -6.12 3.85
C ILE A 167 2.25 -7.20 4.51
N LYS A 168 1.70 -7.97 5.46
CA LYS A 168 2.38 -9.10 6.08
C LYS A 168 2.76 -10.16 5.03
N LEU A 169 1.82 -10.55 4.18
CA LEU A 169 2.07 -11.54 3.13
C LEU A 169 3.15 -11.07 2.14
N LYS A 170 3.12 -9.80 1.71
CA LYS A 170 4.11 -9.26 0.76
C LYS A 170 5.49 -9.12 1.39
N LYS A 171 5.57 -8.73 2.67
CA LYS A 171 6.85 -8.68 3.42
C LYS A 171 7.43 -10.08 3.60
N GLU A 172 6.62 -11.05 4.00
CA GLU A 172 7.03 -12.46 4.13
C GLU A 172 7.48 -13.05 2.79
N ILE A 173 6.75 -12.77 1.70
CA ILE A 173 7.15 -13.20 0.35
C ILE A 173 8.45 -12.51 -0.09
N ALA A 174 8.64 -11.21 0.19
CA ALA A 174 9.87 -10.50 -0.14
C ALA A 174 11.08 -11.03 0.64
N GLU A 175 10.92 -11.36 1.93
CA GLU A 175 11.96 -11.98 2.77
C GLU A 175 12.28 -13.41 2.30
N VAL A 176 11.27 -14.19 1.92
CA VAL A 176 11.46 -15.53 1.34
C VAL A 176 12.18 -15.45 -0.01
N LEU A 177 11.80 -14.51 -0.90
CA LEU A 177 12.46 -14.32 -2.19
C LEU A 177 13.90 -13.81 -2.04
N ALA A 178 14.17 -12.93 -1.08
CA ALA A 178 15.52 -12.47 -0.73
C ALA A 178 16.40 -13.61 -0.21
N ASN A 179 15.84 -14.49 0.63
CA ASN A 179 16.55 -15.67 1.11
C ASN A 179 16.83 -16.68 -0.01
N ILE A 180 15.89 -16.88 -0.95
CA ILE A 180 16.09 -17.77 -2.11
C ILE A 180 17.20 -17.23 -3.03
N THR A 181 17.20 -15.93 -3.33
CA THR A 181 18.26 -15.30 -4.15
C THR A 181 19.63 -15.35 -3.47
N HIS A 182 19.69 -15.14 -2.15
CA HIS A 182 20.94 -15.23 -1.39
C HIS A 182 21.49 -16.68 -1.29
N THR A 183 20.59 -17.67 -1.29
CA THR A 183 20.95 -19.09 -1.26
C THR A 183 21.40 -19.58 -2.64
N SER A 184 20.78 -19.08 -3.73
CA SER A 184 21.18 -19.37 -5.11
C SER A 184 22.53 -18.75 -5.48
N SER A 185 22.87 -17.57 -4.94
CA SER A 185 24.20 -16.96 -5.14
C SER A 185 25.32 -17.76 -4.43
N LYS A 186 25.05 -18.29 -3.23
CA LYS A 186 25.99 -19.14 -2.48
C LYS A 186 26.21 -20.52 -3.11
N SER A 187 25.20 -21.11 -3.75
CA SER A 187 25.36 -22.40 -4.43
C SER A 187 26.17 -22.26 -5.72
N ILE A 188 26.00 -21.18 -6.49
CA ILE A 188 26.77 -20.90 -7.71
C ILE A 188 28.26 -20.66 -7.39
N ASN A 189 28.57 -19.89 -6.33
CA ASN A 189 29.96 -19.66 -5.92
C ASN A 189 30.67 -20.90 -5.35
N ARG A 190 29.94 -21.89 -4.83
CA ARG A 190 30.52 -23.18 -4.41
C ARG A 190 30.90 -24.08 -5.59
N VAL A 191 30.18 -23.96 -6.72
CA VAL A 191 30.47 -24.73 -7.95
C VAL A 191 31.56 -24.05 -8.78
N ALA A 192 31.64 -22.72 -8.76
CA ALA A 192 32.69 -21.96 -9.44
C ALA A 192 34.04 -21.97 -8.71
N GLY A 193 34.07 -22.26 -7.40
CA GLY A 193 35.31 -22.38 -6.61
C GLY A 193 35.91 -23.79 -6.54
N SER A 194 35.38 -24.75 -7.30
CA SER A 194 35.88 -26.14 -7.36
C SER A 194 36.44 -26.54 -8.73
N PHE A 195 36.86 -25.57 -9.55
CA PHE A 195 37.62 -25.77 -10.78
C PHE A 195 39.02 -25.15 -10.65
#